data_AF-F2G6N9-F1
#
_entry.id   AF-F2G6N9-F1
#
_cell.length_a   1.000
_cell.length_b   1.000
_cell.length_c   1.000
_cell.angle_alpha   90.00
_cell.angle_beta   90.00
_cell.angle_gamma   90.00
#
_symmetry.space_group_name_H-M   'P 1'
#
loop_
_entity.id
_entity.type
_entity.pdbx_description
1 polymer ?
#
loop_
_entity_poly.entity_id
_entity_poly.type
_entity_poly.pdbx_seq_one_letter_code
_entity_poly.pdbx_strand_id
1 'polypeptide(L)'
;MTVQFSQGFSNQCPLVSLKGYSLYYIWQGHPFDEGEKNFYQLKSTPDPEKVEVMSACWGGYAGSYQLNAEGRLVLTQFHYFLPDGLGESDALLEELHGDFYLEFRSHFEGDQLYVPFVDGNVIIEQEQWVEIKRTRVDSKANNNNLFAWLKRVIPSRMFD
;
A
#
# COMPACT_ATOMS: atom_id res chain seq x y z
N MET A 1 8.32 -14.35 -2.55
CA MET A 1 7.65 -13.37 -1.69
C MET A 1 6.17 -13.42 -2.00
N THR A 2 5.30 -13.33 -0.99
CA THR A 2 3.85 -13.28 -1.20
C THR A 2 3.46 -11.84 -1.54
N VAL A 3 2.75 -11.66 -2.64
CA VAL A 3 2.16 -10.38 -3.04
C VAL A 3 0.95 -10.11 -2.15
N GLN A 4 0.82 -8.92 -1.59
CA GLN A 4 -0.41 -8.54 -0.89
C GLN A 4 -1.42 -7.91 -1.85
N PHE A 5 -2.71 -8.16 -1.61
CA PHE A 5 -3.79 -7.53 -2.35
C PHE A 5 -3.90 -6.04 -2.00
N SER A 6 -4.17 -5.22 -3.01
CA SER A 6 -4.56 -3.83 -2.83
C SER A 6 -6.01 -3.72 -2.37
N GLN A 7 -6.34 -2.57 -1.79
CA GLN A 7 -7.73 -2.17 -1.57
C GLN A 7 -8.41 -1.88 -2.92
N GLY A 8 -9.74 -1.96 -2.94
CA GLY A 8 -10.54 -1.41 -4.03
C GLY A 8 -10.51 0.11 -3.97
N PHE A 9 -10.30 0.78 -5.11
CA PHE A 9 -10.30 2.24 -5.16
C PHE A 9 -10.90 2.75 -6.47
N SER A 10 -11.87 3.66 -6.34
CA SER A 10 -12.49 4.37 -7.46
C SER A 10 -12.31 5.87 -7.27
N ASN A 11 -11.82 6.56 -8.30
CA ASN A 11 -11.61 8.00 -8.26
C ASN A 11 -12.61 8.71 -9.17
N GLN A 12 -13.48 9.50 -8.55
CA GLN A 12 -14.43 10.40 -9.23
C GLN A 12 -14.04 11.87 -9.08
N CYS A 13 -12.98 12.18 -8.32
CA CYS A 13 -12.46 13.53 -8.18
C CYS A 13 -11.69 13.93 -9.45
N PRO A 14 -12.16 14.92 -10.24
CA PRO A 14 -11.54 15.27 -11.51
C PRO A 14 -10.17 15.94 -11.36
N LEU A 15 -9.88 16.50 -10.18
CA LEU A 15 -8.64 17.23 -9.89
C LEU A 15 -7.50 16.31 -9.44
N VAL A 16 -7.81 15.07 -9.08
CA VAL A 16 -6.86 14.09 -8.59
C VAL A 16 -6.61 13.05 -9.68
N SER A 17 -5.36 12.81 -10.05
CA SER A 17 -4.98 11.76 -11.01
C SER A 17 -4.02 10.77 -10.36
N LEU A 18 -4.47 9.52 -10.20
CA LEU A 18 -3.73 8.43 -9.55
C LEU A 18 -3.48 7.26 -10.51
N LYS A 19 -3.40 7.55 -11.81
CA LYS A 19 -3.22 6.53 -12.85
C LYS A 19 -1.94 5.73 -12.60
N GLY A 20 -2.05 4.40 -12.72
CA GLY A 20 -0.92 3.49 -12.55
C GLY A 20 -0.60 3.14 -11.10
N TYR A 21 -1.41 3.60 -10.15
CA TYR A 21 -1.29 3.23 -8.75
C TYR A 21 -2.58 2.57 -8.22
N SER A 22 -2.44 1.74 -7.20
CA SER A 22 -3.54 1.13 -6.43
C SER A 22 -3.41 1.47 -4.96
N LEU A 23 -4.53 1.64 -4.26
CA LEU A 23 -4.53 1.93 -2.82
C LEU A 23 -4.12 0.67 -2.04
N TYR A 24 -3.16 0.77 -1.12
CA TYR A 24 -2.76 -0.35 -0.25
C TYR A 24 -3.16 -0.11 1.19
N TYR A 25 -2.87 1.09 1.71
CA TYR A 25 -3.07 1.39 3.13
C TYR A 25 -3.56 2.83 3.32
N ILE A 26 -4.23 3.05 4.44
CA ILE A 26 -4.59 4.37 4.95
C ILE A 26 -3.86 4.53 6.29
N TRP A 27 -2.96 5.50 6.38
CA TRP A 27 -2.07 5.72 7.52
C TRP A 27 -2.49 6.92 8.34
N GLN A 28 -2.49 6.78 9.67
CA GLN A 28 -2.53 7.90 10.59
C GLN A 28 -1.11 8.43 10.81
N GLY A 29 -0.94 9.75 10.69
CA GLY A 29 0.37 10.42 10.81
C GLY A 29 1.12 10.55 9.48
N HIS A 30 2.23 11.28 9.51
CA HIS A 30 3.04 11.57 8.33
C HIS A 30 3.86 10.34 7.91
N PRO A 31 4.05 10.06 6.60
CA PRO A 31 4.80 8.88 6.13
C PRO A 31 6.25 8.78 6.61
N PHE A 32 6.84 9.91 7.02
CA PHE A 32 8.21 10.03 7.55
C PHE A 32 8.30 10.14 9.07
N ASP A 33 7.17 10.09 9.79
CA ASP A 33 7.24 10.11 11.25
C ASP A 33 8.04 8.92 11.75
N GLU A 34 8.98 9.20 12.66
CA GLU A 34 9.77 8.17 13.34
C GLU A 34 8.91 7.52 14.42
N GLY A 35 8.82 6.18 14.43
CA GLY A 35 8.06 5.44 15.44
C GLY A 35 7.11 4.40 14.84
N GLU A 36 6.16 3.95 15.67
CA GLU A 36 5.12 3.02 15.24
C GLU A 36 4.14 3.69 14.28
N LYS A 37 3.98 3.10 13.09
CA LYS A 37 2.99 3.54 12.11
C LYS A 37 1.64 2.94 12.45
N ASN A 38 0.62 3.79 12.54
CA ASN A 38 -0.74 3.37 12.85
C ASN A 38 -1.61 3.39 11.60
N PHE A 39 -2.38 2.32 11.39
CA PHE A 39 -3.42 2.31 10.37
C PHE A 39 -4.60 3.17 10.81
N TYR A 40 -5.28 3.77 9.84
CA TYR A 40 -6.55 4.44 10.08
C TYR A 40 -7.57 3.45 10.66
N GLN A 41 -8.19 3.86 11.77
CA GLN A 41 -9.20 3.06 12.45
C GLN A 41 -10.58 3.38 11.85
N LEU A 42 -11.11 2.45 11.07
CA LEU A 42 -12.48 2.51 10.55
C LEU A 42 -13.49 2.37 11.70
N LYS A 43 -14.66 3.00 11.55
CA LYS A 43 -15.79 2.81 12.47
C LYS A 43 -16.53 1.51 12.17
N SER A 44 -16.65 1.18 10.89
CA SER A 44 -17.23 -0.08 10.44
C SER A 44 -16.23 -1.21 10.60
N THR A 45 -16.73 -2.32 11.13
CA THR A 45 -15.97 -3.56 11.30
C THR A 45 -16.41 -4.59 10.25
N PRO A 46 -15.46 -5.32 9.63
CA PRO A 46 -15.79 -6.47 8.80
C PRO A 46 -16.52 -7.55 9.62
N ASP A 47 -17.34 -8.35 8.94
CA ASP A 47 -18.02 -9.50 9.54
C ASP A 47 -16.99 -10.60 9.88
N PRO A 48 -16.77 -10.90 11.16
CA PRO A 48 -15.77 -11.88 11.58
C PRO A 48 -16.08 -13.30 11.09
N GLU A 49 -17.32 -13.63 10.77
CA GLU A 49 -17.69 -14.97 10.25
C GLU A 49 -17.27 -15.15 8.78
N LYS A 50 -17.04 -14.05 8.05
CA LYS A 50 -16.64 -14.06 6.64
C LYS A 50 -15.13 -13.88 6.43
N VAL A 51 -14.38 -13.54 7.49
CA VAL A 51 -12.94 -13.25 7.42
C VAL A 51 -12.11 -14.52 7.38
N GLU A 52 -11.33 -14.67 6.31
CA GLU A 52 -10.35 -15.74 6.13
C GLU A 52 -8.95 -15.15 5.93
N VAL A 53 -8.07 -15.33 6.92
CA VAL A 53 -6.71 -14.76 6.89
C VAL A 53 -5.82 -15.57 5.96
N MET A 54 -5.15 -14.89 5.04
CA MET A 54 -4.17 -15.51 4.15
C MET A 54 -2.92 -14.64 3.99
N SER A 55 -1.82 -15.25 3.57
CA SER A 55 -0.53 -14.54 3.47
C SER A 55 -0.55 -13.33 2.50
N ALA A 56 -1.49 -13.32 1.55
CA ALA A 56 -1.73 -12.21 0.62
C ALA A 56 -2.73 -11.15 1.15
N CYS A 57 -3.46 -11.44 2.23
CA CYS A 57 -4.41 -10.53 2.87
C CYS A 57 -4.51 -10.86 4.36
N TRP A 58 -3.67 -10.18 5.16
CA TRP A 58 -3.54 -10.49 6.58
C TRP A 58 -4.77 -10.09 7.38
N GLY A 59 -5.54 -9.12 6.90
CA GLY A 59 -6.84 -8.76 7.45
C GLY A 59 -7.96 -9.74 7.06
N GLY A 60 -7.76 -10.56 6.02
CA GLY A 60 -8.76 -11.46 5.44
C GLY A 60 -9.92 -10.75 4.71
N TYR A 61 -9.83 -9.43 4.54
CA TYR A 61 -10.75 -8.62 3.76
C TYR A 61 -10.02 -7.45 3.08
N ALA A 62 -10.64 -6.86 2.05
CA ALA A 62 -10.24 -5.60 1.44
C ALA A 62 -11.42 -4.63 1.45
N GLY A 63 -11.16 -3.37 1.82
CA GLY A 63 -12.13 -2.29 1.66
C GLY A 63 -12.16 -1.78 0.22
N SER A 64 -13.35 -1.38 -0.24
CA SER A 64 -13.55 -0.66 -1.49
C SER A 64 -13.89 0.78 -1.20
N TYR A 65 -13.01 1.69 -1.62
CA TYR A 65 -13.11 3.11 -1.34
C TYR A 65 -13.45 3.90 -2.61
N GLN A 66 -14.25 4.94 -2.44
CA GLN A 66 -14.57 5.91 -3.48
C GLN A 66 -14.11 7.29 -3.04
N LEU A 67 -13.24 7.91 -3.83
CA LEU A 67 -12.99 9.35 -3.74
C LEU A 67 -14.03 10.05 -4.61
N ASN A 68 -14.96 10.78 -3.99
CA ASN A 68 -16.06 11.45 -4.70
C ASN A 68 -15.59 12.71 -5.44
N ALA A 69 -16.49 13.37 -6.17
CA ALA A 69 -16.17 14.56 -6.96
C ALA A 69 -15.66 15.73 -6.10
N GLU A 70 -16.12 15.82 -4.86
CA GLU A 70 -15.78 16.85 -3.88
C GLU A 70 -14.44 16.58 -3.15
N GLY A 71 -13.83 15.41 -3.36
CA GLY A 71 -12.58 15.03 -2.70
C GLY A 71 -12.75 14.38 -1.32
N ARG A 72 -13.97 13.96 -0.95
CA ARG A 72 -14.25 13.14 0.23
C ARG A 72 -14.03 11.67 -0.07
N LEU A 73 -13.55 10.93 0.92
CA LEU A 73 -13.31 9.49 0.80
C LEU A 73 -14.40 8.71 1.52
N VAL A 74 -15.02 7.77 0.81
CA VAL A 74 -16.08 6.92 1.33
C VAL A 74 -15.68 5.45 1.19
N LEU A 75 -15.70 4.71 2.30
CA LEU A 75 -15.70 3.25 2.28
C LEU A 75 -17.10 2.77 1.90
N THR A 76 -17.17 2.01 0.82
CA THR A 76 -18.43 1.57 0.20
C THR A 76 -18.72 0.10 0.41
N GLN A 77 -17.69 -0.74 0.53
CA GLN A 77 -17.86 -2.19 0.67
C GLN A 77 -16.67 -2.83 1.39
N PHE A 78 -16.92 -3.96 2.05
CA PHE A 78 -15.89 -4.94 2.38
C PHE A 78 -15.98 -6.14 1.43
N HIS A 79 -14.86 -6.52 0.82
CA HIS A 79 -14.70 -7.75 0.07
C HIS A 79 -13.96 -8.78 0.89
N TYR A 80 -14.50 -9.99 0.92
CA TYR A 80 -13.87 -11.13 1.59
C TYR A 80 -13.30 -12.09 0.56
N PHE A 81 -12.19 -12.73 0.92
CA PHE A 81 -11.51 -13.67 0.06
C PHE A 81 -11.73 -15.07 0.60
N LEU A 82 -12.31 -15.94 -0.20
CA LEU A 82 -12.46 -17.36 0.10
C LEU A 82 -11.37 -18.16 -0.62
N PRO A 83 -11.02 -19.38 -0.16
CA PRO A 83 -10.04 -20.22 -0.82
C PRO A 83 -10.33 -20.50 -2.30
N ASP A 84 -11.60 -20.47 -2.69
CA ASP A 84 -12.10 -20.74 -4.04
C ASP A 84 -12.52 -19.48 -4.83
N GLY A 85 -12.40 -18.27 -4.26
CA GLY A 85 -12.71 -17.03 -4.97
C GLY A 85 -13.07 -15.84 -4.09
N LEU A 86 -13.94 -14.98 -4.60
CA LEU A 86 -14.50 -13.85 -3.86
C LEU A 86 -15.75 -14.31 -3.09
N GLY A 87 -15.77 -14.03 -1.80
CA GLY A 87 -16.95 -14.21 -0.96
C GLY A 87 -18.01 -13.14 -1.21
N GLU A 88 -19.13 -13.28 -0.53
CA GLU A 88 -20.18 -12.24 -0.51
C GLU A 88 -19.64 -10.97 0.15
N SER A 89 -19.75 -9.83 -0.54
CA SER A 89 -19.33 -8.53 -0.02
C SER A 89 -20.41 -7.86 0.83
N ASP A 90 -20.01 -7.13 1.85
CA ASP A 90 -20.92 -6.30 2.63
C ASP A 90 -20.90 -4.86 2.11
N ALA A 91 -22.04 -4.36 1.67
CA ALA A 91 -22.19 -2.96 1.29
C ALA A 91 -22.41 -2.09 2.52
N LEU A 92 -21.72 -0.96 2.57
CA LEU A 92 -21.85 0.03 3.63
C LEU A 92 -21.55 1.43 3.10
N LEU A 93 -21.76 2.44 3.94
CA LEU A 93 -21.41 3.82 3.61
C LEU A 93 -20.79 4.46 4.84
N GLU A 94 -19.46 4.49 4.87
CA GLU A 94 -18.69 5.20 5.89
C GLU A 94 -17.86 6.28 5.21
N GLU A 95 -18.17 7.54 5.50
CA GLU A 95 -17.28 8.65 5.12
C GLU A 95 -16.10 8.73 6.09
N LEU A 96 -14.89 8.78 5.55
CA LEU A 96 -13.68 8.88 6.33
C LEU A 96 -13.41 10.35 6.68
N HIS A 97 -12.98 10.57 7.92
CA HIS A 97 -12.73 11.91 8.47
C HIS A 97 -11.39 11.97 9.20
N GLY A 98 -10.91 13.21 9.42
CA GLY A 98 -9.66 13.50 10.10
C GLY A 98 -8.49 13.61 9.14
N ASP A 99 -7.29 13.56 9.70
CA ASP A 99 -6.04 13.76 8.97
C ASP A 99 -5.29 12.43 8.83
N PHE A 100 -4.99 12.05 7.60
CA PHE A 100 -4.33 10.80 7.28
C PHE A 100 -3.67 10.85 5.90
N TYR A 101 -2.94 9.79 5.56
CA TYR A 101 -2.32 9.63 4.25
C TYR A 101 -2.84 8.38 3.56
N LEU A 102 -3.19 8.52 2.29
CA LEU A 102 -3.49 7.42 1.41
C LEU A 102 -2.21 6.92 0.77
N GLU A 103 -1.82 5.68 1.06
CA GLU A 103 -0.68 5.06 0.42
C GLU A 103 -1.12 4.30 -0.83
N PHE A 104 -0.71 4.85 -1.96
CA PHE A 104 -0.83 4.28 -3.27
C PHE A 104 0.48 3.59 -3.68
N ARG A 105 0.41 2.44 -4.36
CA ARG A 105 1.58 1.77 -4.95
C ARG A 105 1.34 1.32 -6.38
N SER A 106 2.38 1.33 -7.20
CA SER A 106 2.34 0.81 -8.57
C SER A 106 2.16 -0.72 -8.63
N HIS A 107 2.73 -1.41 -7.66
CA HIS A 107 2.50 -2.82 -7.29
C HIS A 107 3.01 -3.01 -5.85
N PHE A 108 2.81 -4.18 -5.23
CA PHE A 108 3.08 -4.39 -3.80
C PHE A 108 4.46 -3.88 -3.31
N GLU A 109 5.52 -4.06 -4.09
CA GLU A 109 6.90 -3.65 -3.76
C GLU A 109 7.38 -2.42 -4.55
N GLY A 110 6.46 -1.67 -5.15
CA GLY A 110 6.78 -0.63 -6.12
C GLY A 110 6.98 0.74 -5.55
N ASP A 111 7.07 1.70 -6.48
CA ASP A 111 6.96 3.12 -6.17
C ASP A 111 5.73 3.36 -5.30
N GLN A 112 5.94 4.16 -4.25
CA GLN A 112 4.92 4.51 -3.26
C GLN A 112 4.58 5.99 -3.46
N LEU A 113 3.29 6.30 -3.42
CA LEU A 113 2.76 7.65 -3.48
C LEU A 113 1.87 7.85 -2.27
N TYR A 114 2.20 8.80 -1.41
CA TYR A 114 1.40 9.17 -0.26
C TYR A 114 0.66 10.47 -0.58
N VAL A 115 -0.67 10.38 -0.60
CA VAL A 115 -1.56 11.50 -0.86
C VAL A 115 -2.15 11.97 0.47
N PRO A 116 -1.93 13.24 0.88
CA PRO A 116 -2.48 13.75 2.11
C PRO A 116 -4.00 13.88 2.02
N PHE A 117 -4.66 13.59 3.15
CA PHE A 117 -6.06 13.85 3.38
C PHE A 117 -6.18 14.63 4.68
N VAL A 118 -6.73 15.84 4.61
CA VAL A 118 -6.74 16.81 5.71
C VAL A 118 -8.12 17.42 5.82
N ASP A 119 -8.62 17.54 7.05
CA ASP A 119 -9.95 18.08 7.35
C ASP A 119 -11.08 17.42 6.51
N GLY A 120 -10.96 16.11 6.33
CA GLY A 120 -11.94 15.34 5.58
C GLY A 120 -11.84 15.43 4.05
N ASN A 121 -10.80 16.07 3.48
CA ASN A 121 -10.66 16.22 2.04
C ASN A 121 -9.27 15.78 1.55
N VAL A 122 -9.23 15.22 0.34
CA VAL A 122 -7.96 14.96 -0.36
C VAL A 122 -7.29 16.29 -0.72
N ILE A 123 -5.97 16.35 -0.52
CA ILE A 123 -5.16 17.49 -0.97
C ILE A 123 -4.88 17.33 -2.48
N ILE A 124 -5.24 18.34 -3.26
CA ILE A 124 -5.12 18.32 -4.74
C ILE A 124 -3.77 18.84 -5.23
N GLU A 125 -3.10 19.67 -4.43
CA GLU A 125 -1.78 20.22 -4.73
C GLU A 125 -0.73 19.11 -4.66
N GLN A 126 -0.27 18.65 -5.83
CA GLN A 126 0.67 17.53 -5.95
C GLN A 126 2.03 17.82 -5.30
N GLU A 127 2.37 19.09 -5.11
CA GLU A 127 3.58 19.51 -4.39
C GLU A 127 3.57 19.07 -2.91
N GLN A 128 2.40 18.78 -2.36
CA GLN A 128 2.23 18.26 -1.00
C GLN A 128 2.25 16.73 -0.95
N TRP A 129 2.23 16.06 -2.10
CA TRP A 129 2.27 14.60 -2.16
C TRP A 129 3.69 14.10 -1.95
N VAL A 130 3.83 12.94 -1.32
CA VAL A 130 5.14 12.34 -1.08
C VAL A 130 5.32 11.13 -1.96
N GLU A 131 6.25 11.21 -2.92
CA GLU A 131 6.61 10.09 -3.77
C GLU A 131 7.92 9.44 -3.30
N ILE A 132 7.90 8.12 -3.12
CA ILE A 132 9.08 7.31 -2.80
C ILE A 132 9.33 6.37 -3.97
N LYS A 133 10.35 6.68 -4.76
CA LYS A 133 10.82 5.82 -5.84
C LYS A 133 11.57 4.63 -5.28
N ARG A 134 11.12 3.42 -5.60
CA ARG A 134 11.87 2.21 -5.26
C ARG A 134 12.78 1.85 -6.41
N THR A 135 14.07 2.09 -6.22
CA THR A 135 15.09 1.66 -7.17
C THR A 135 14.99 0.14 -7.31
N ARG A 136 14.69 -0.34 -8.53
CA ARG A 136 14.88 -1.76 -8.85
C ARG A 136 16.33 -2.11 -8.58
N VAL A 137 16.60 -2.80 -7.49
CA VAL A 137 17.83 -3.54 -7.35
C VAL A 137 17.69 -4.73 -8.30
N ASP A 138 18.20 -4.58 -9.52
CA ASP A 138 18.40 -5.72 -10.40
C ASP A 138 19.36 -6.69 -9.71
N SER A 139 18.78 -7.68 -9.03
CA SER A 139 19.49 -8.76 -8.32
C SER A 139 20.37 -9.61 -9.23
N LYS A 140 20.41 -9.33 -10.55
CA LYS A 140 21.29 -9.97 -11.52
C LYS A 140 22.68 -9.31 -11.67
N ALA A 141 22.92 -8.10 -11.15
CA ALA A 141 24.20 -7.42 -11.38
C ALA A 141 25.28 -7.68 -10.30
N ASN A 142 24.93 -8.21 -9.12
CA ASN A 142 25.86 -8.17 -7.99
C ASN A 142 26.69 -9.46 -7.75
N ASN A 143 26.44 -10.55 -8.47
CA ASN A 143 27.19 -11.79 -8.26
C ASN A 143 28.57 -11.82 -8.94
N ASN A 144 28.84 -10.96 -9.92
CA ASN A 144 30.12 -10.98 -10.65
C ASN A 144 31.20 -10.09 -10.03
N ASN A 145 30.85 -9.07 -9.26
CA ASN A 145 31.84 -8.14 -8.70
C ASN A 145 32.39 -8.57 -7.34
N LEU A 146 31.61 -9.29 -6.52
CA LEU A 146 32.07 -9.77 -5.22
C LEU A 146 33.08 -10.93 -5.33
N PHE A 147 32.84 -11.86 -6.26
CA PHE A 147 33.77 -12.98 -6.53
C PHE A 147 35.07 -12.54 -7.19
N ALA A 148 35.04 -11.50 -8.04
CA ALA A 148 36.23 -10.94 -8.66
C ALA A 148 37.11 -10.18 -7.64
N TRP A 149 36.50 -9.52 -6.66
CA TRP A 149 37.22 -8.86 -5.57
C TRP A 149 37.84 -9.85 -4.59
N LEU A 150 37.10 -10.89 -4.16
CA LEU A 150 37.60 -11.93 -3.24
C LEU A 150 38.80 -12.71 -3.82
N LYS A 151 38.85 -12.97 -5.13
CA LYS A 151 40.02 -13.59 -5.78
C LYS A 151 41.26 -12.69 -5.86
N ARG A 152 41.09 -11.36 -5.71
CA ARG A 152 42.19 -10.39 -5.77
C ARG A 152 42.83 -10.12 -4.41
N VAL A 153 42.12 -10.43 -3.32
CA VAL A 153 42.51 -10.05 -1.95
C VAL A 153 43.06 -11.24 -1.13
N ILE A 154 42.89 -12.48 -1.58
CA ILE A 154 43.45 -13.66 -0.90
C ILE A 154 44.74 -14.09 -1.61
N PRO A 155 45.93 -13.90 -1.01
CA PRO A 155 47.14 -14.53 -1.51
C PRO A 155 47.03 -16.04 -1.29
N SER A 156 47.18 -16.82 -2.34
CA SER A 156 47.40 -18.25 -2.26
C SER A 156 48.71 -18.52 -1.51
N ARG A 157 48.64 -18.87 -0.22
CA ARG A 157 49.74 -19.50 0.51
C ARG A 157 49.24 -20.28 1.73
N MET A 158 49.84 -21.46 1.89
CA MET A 158 49.81 -22.39 3.02
C MET A 158 48.68 -23.40 3.04
N PHE A 159 48.88 -24.49 2.30
CA PHE A 159 48.98 -25.81 2.92
C PHE A 159 50.23 -26.50 2.34
N ASP A 160 51.26 -26.65 3.18
CA ASP A 160 52.15 -27.81 3.12
C ASP A 160 51.39 -29.03 3.67
#